data_AF-A0A6L4AGS7-F1
#
_entry.id   AF-A0A6L4AGS7-F1
#
_cell.length_a   1.000
_cell.length_b   1.000
_cell.length_c   1.000
_cell.angle_alpha   90.00
_cell.angle_beta   90.00
_cell.angle_gamma   90.00
#
_symmetry.space_group_name_H-M   'P 1'
#
loop_
_entity.id
_entity.type
_entity.pdbx_description
1 polymer ?
#
loop_
_entity_poly.entity_id
_entity_poly.type
_entity_poly.pdbx_seq_one_letter_code
_entity_poly.pdbx_strand_id
1 'polypeptide(L)'
;MIGLILTKIFGSKNDRVLKQIQPLVNRINELEKTVQPLDDAALAARTVDFKERLAKGEPLDSLLPESFAVMREAALRVLGERHYDVQLIGGVILHQGKIAEMKTGEGKTLTSTLPVYLNGLTGRGVHVVTVNDYLAARDAAWMGKVYTFLGMSVGKIVHEMDDQARRTAYAADVTYGTNNELGFDYLRDNMKFD
;
A
#
# COMPACT_ATOMS: atom_id res chain seq x y z
N MET A 1 -11.42 24.23 31.15
CA MET A 1 -12.28 23.19 31.78
C MET A 1 -13.40 22.68 30.89
N ILE A 2 -14.19 23.55 30.24
CA ILE A 2 -15.29 23.14 29.35
C ILE A 2 -14.81 22.28 28.15
N GLY A 3 -13.69 22.65 27.50
CA GLY A 3 -13.13 21.89 26.39
C GLY A 3 -12.66 20.47 26.74
N LEU A 4 -12.13 20.26 27.96
CA LEU A 4 -11.71 18.94 28.47
C LEU A 4 -12.91 18.04 28.79
N ILE A 5 -14.03 18.61 29.22
CA ILE A 5 -15.27 17.88 29.49
C ILE A 5 -15.95 17.49 28.17
N LEU A 6 -15.96 18.39 27.18
CA LEU A 6 -16.51 18.12 25.85
C LEU A 6 -15.71 17.07 25.06
N THR A 7 -14.37 17.07 25.12
CA THR A 7 -13.57 15.99 24.51
C THR A 7 -13.74 14.65 25.23
N LYS A 8 -13.97 14.65 26.55
CA LYS A 8 -14.25 13.41 27.31
C LYS A 8 -15.59 12.78 26.94
N ILE A 9 -16.58 13.59 26.54
CA ILE A 9 -17.94 13.15 26.16
C ILE A 9 -18.03 12.81 24.66
N PHE A 10 -17.44 13.63 23.78
CA PHE A 10 -17.57 13.48 22.33
C PHE A 10 -16.35 12.89 21.61
N GLY A 11 -15.31 12.54 22.37
CA GLY A 11 -14.01 12.11 21.85
C GLY A 11 -13.22 13.25 21.19
N SER A 12 -11.92 13.03 21.02
CA SER A 12 -11.05 13.86 20.20
C SER A 12 -11.40 13.74 18.71
N LYS A 13 -10.86 14.64 17.87
CA LYS A 13 -10.94 14.52 16.41
C LYS A 13 -10.39 13.16 15.94
N ASN A 14 -9.32 12.69 16.57
CA ASN A 14 -8.70 11.40 16.25
C ASN A 14 -9.60 10.24 16.64
N ASP A 15 -10.26 10.29 17.79
CA ASP A 15 -11.19 9.24 18.23
C ASP A 15 -12.35 9.08 17.24
N ARG A 16 -12.82 10.19 16.66
CA ARG A 16 -13.88 10.16 15.62
C ARG A 16 -13.38 9.53 14.33
N VAL A 17 -12.17 9.85 13.89
CA VAL A 17 -11.55 9.22 12.71
C VAL A 17 -11.38 7.72 12.93
N LEU A 18 -10.88 7.30 14.09
CA LEU A 18 -10.72 5.88 14.42
C LEU A 18 -12.07 5.16 14.44
N LYS A 19 -13.10 5.76 15.03
CA LYS A 19 -14.48 5.22 15.01
C LYS A 19 -15.05 5.08 13.59
N GLN A 20 -14.69 5.96 12.66
CA GLN A 20 -15.10 5.86 11.25
C GLN A 20 -14.35 4.76 10.49
N ILE A 21 -13.11 4.45 10.87
CA ILE A 21 -12.30 3.41 10.25
C ILE A 21 -12.65 2.01 10.81
N GLN A 22 -13.08 1.91 12.07
CA GLN A 22 -13.37 0.64 12.72
C GLN A 22 -14.31 -0.30 11.94
N PRO A 23 -15.41 0.17 11.31
CA PRO A 23 -16.23 -0.68 10.46
C PRO A 23 -15.48 -1.31 9.28
N LEU A 24 -14.53 -0.59 8.67
CA LEU A 24 -13.70 -1.13 7.60
C LEU A 24 -12.76 -2.22 8.12
N VAL A 25 -12.13 -2.02 9.28
CA VAL A 25 -11.27 -3.02 9.94
C VAL A 25 -12.07 -4.29 10.25
N ASN A 26 -13.27 -4.15 10.81
CA ASN A 26 -14.15 -5.27 11.08
C ASN A 26 -14.51 -6.01 9.79
N ARG A 27 -14.82 -5.28 8.71
CA ARG A 27 -15.14 -5.88 7.42
C ARG A 27 -13.96 -6.64 6.82
N ILE A 28 -12.75 -6.11 6.92
CA ILE A 28 -11.52 -6.81 6.47
C ILE A 28 -11.34 -8.10 7.27
N ASN A 29 -11.47 -8.05 8.59
CA ASN A 29 -11.37 -9.22 9.46
C ASN A 29 -12.43 -10.29 9.15
N GLU A 30 -13.66 -9.88 8.85
CA GLU A 30 -14.73 -10.80 8.44
C GLU A 30 -14.45 -11.49 7.09
N LEU A 31 -13.78 -10.80 6.17
CA LEU A 31 -13.44 -11.34 4.85
C LEU A 31 -12.34 -12.39 4.90
N GLU A 32 -11.54 -12.43 5.97
CA GLU A 32 -10.47 -13.43 6.15
C GLU A 32 -10.98 -14.86 6.00
N LYS A 33 -12.17 -15.18 6.51
CA LYS A 33 -12.80 -16.51 6.36
C LYS A 33 -13.12 -16.90 4.92
N THR A 34 -13.20 -15.92 4.02
CA THR A 34 -13.47 -16.11 2.58
C THR A 34 -12.19 -16.14 1.75
N VAL A 35 -11.11 -15.51 2.25
CA VAL A 35 -9.82 -15.40 1.56
C VAL A 35 -8.88 -16.54 1.96
N GLN A 36 -8.85 -16.93 3.23
CA GLN A 36 -8.01 -18.01 3.75
C GLN A 36 -8.20 -19.36 3.01
N PRO A 37 -9.41 -19.79 2.62
CA PRO A 37 -9.60 -21.06 1.91
C PRO A 37 -9.14 -21.05 0.44
N LEU A 38 -8.84 -19.88 -0.13
CA LEU A 38 -8.36 -19.80 -1.51
C LEU A 38 -6.99 -20.45 -1.63
N ASP A 39 -6.73 -21.18 -2.72
CA ASP A 39 -5.37 -21.57 -3.06
C ASP A 39 -4.57 -20.34 -3.58
N ASP A 40 -3.27 -20.52 -3.78
CA ASP A 40 -2.39 -19.41 -4.18
C ASP A 40 -2.76 -18.82 -5.55
N ALA A 41 -3.19 -19.67 -6.48
CA ALA A 41 -3.61 -19.24 -7.82
C ALA A 41 -4.90 -18.41 -7.75
N ALA A 42 -5.89 -18.86 -6.98
CA ALA A 42 -7.14 -18.16 -6.77
C ALA A 42 -6.93 -16.86 -5.99
N LEU A 43 -6.01 -16.83 -5.03
CA LEU A 43 -5.65 -15.61 -4.30
C LEU A 43 -5.00 -14.58 -5.21
N ALA A 44 -4.05 -14.99 -6.06
CA ALA A 44 -3.43 -14.11 -7.05
C ALA A 44 -4.43 -13.64 -8.13
N ALA A 45 -5.38 -14.51 -8.53
CA ALA A 45 -6.43 -14.15 -9.49
C ALA A 45 -7.37 -13.04 -8.99
N ARG A 46 -7.43 -12.78 -7.68
CA ARG A 46 -8.18 -11.64 -7.12
C ARG A 46 -7.67 -10.31 -7.66
N THR A 47 -6.36 -10.18 -7.95
CA THR A 47 -5.80 -8.98 -8.57
C THR A 47 -6.44 -8.70 -9.94
N VAL A 48 -6.65 -9.75 -10.74
CA VAL A 48 -7.28 -9.64 -12.07
C VAL A 48 -8.74 -9.24 -11.92
N ASP A 49 -9.49 -9.90 -11.02
CA ASP A 49 -10.89 -9.55 -10.70
C ASP A 49 -11.02 -8.07 -10.29
N PHE A 50 -10.14 -7.59 -9.39
CA PHE A 50 -10.17 -6.19 -8.97
C PHE A 50 -9.86 -5.23 -10.12
N LYS A 51 -8.85 -5.51 -10.96
CA LYS A 51 -8.53 -4.68 -12.13
C LYS A 51 -9.71 -4.64 -13.12
N GLU A 52 -10.39 -5.76 -13.35
CA GLU A 52 -11.59 -5.82 -14.20
C GLU A 52 -12.77 -5.04 -13.62
N ARG A 53 -12.99 -5.13 -12.30
CA ARG A 53 -14.04 -4.38 -11.59
C ARG A 53 -13.80 -2.87 -11.67
N LEU A 54 -12.54 -2.42 -11.50
CA LEU A 54 -12.14 -1.02 -11.71
C LEU A 54 -12.38 -0.58 -13.16
N ALA A 55 -12.02 -1.41 -14.14
CA ALA A 55 -12.27 -1.11 -15.55
C ALA A 55 -13.77 -0.98 -15.89
N LYS A 56 -14.64 -1.66 -15.14
CA LYS A 56 -16.10 -1.56 -15.21
C LYS A 56 -16.68 -0.36 -14.44
N GLY A 57 -15.83 0.45 -13.80
CA GLY A 57 -16.23 1.69 -13.11
C GLY A 57 -16.53 1.53 -11.62
N GLU A 58 -16.20 0.39 -11.01
CA GLU A 58 -16.29 0.27 -9.55
C GLU A 58 -15.32 1.26 -8.87
N PRO A 59 -15.76 2.04 -7.86
CA PRO A 59 -14.88 2.97 -7.15
C PRO A 59 -13.73 2.25 -6.43
N LEU A 60 -12.53 2.83 -6.43
CA LEU A 60 -11.37 2.25 -5.75
C LEU A 60 -11.63 1.99 -4.26
N ASP A 61 -12.28 2.93 -3.58
CA ASP A 61 -12.59 2.85 -2.15
C ASP A 61 -13.49 1.66 -1.78
N SER A 62 -14.36 1.18 -2.70
CA SER A 62 -15.21 0.01 -2.41
C SER A 62 -14.41 -1.29 -2.41
N LEU A 63 -13.29 -1.34 -3.12
CA LEU A 63 -12.38 -2.48 -3.13
C LEU A 63 -11.47 -2.56 -1.90
N LEU A 64 -11.43 -1.51 -1.07
CA LEU A 64 -10.51 -1.45 0.07
C LEU A 64 -10.63 -2.67 0.99
N PRO A 65 -11.83 -3.09 1.45
CA PRO A 65 -11.91 -4.21 2.39
C PRO A 65 -11.42 -5.55 1.78
N GLU A 66 -11.81 -5.82 0.53
CA GLU A 66 -11.43 -7.05 -0.17
C GLU A 66 -9.94 -7.07 -0.52
N SER A 67 -9.41 -5.96 -1.03
CA SER A 67 -7.98 -5.85 -1.37
C SER A 67 -7.08 -5.95 -0.14
N PHE A 68 -7.47 -5.37 0.99
CA PHE A 68 -6.70 -5.46 2.24
C PHE A 68 -6.73 -6.87 2.82
N ALA A 69 -7.88 -7.58 2.72
CA ALA A 69 -7.96 -8.97 3.12
C ALA A 69 -7.06 -9.88 2.26
N VAL A 70 -7.04 -9.66 0.93
CA VAL A 70 -6.15 -10.37 0.00
C VAL A 70 -4.68 -10.09 0.28
N MET A 71 -4.30 -8.82 0.45
CA MET A 71 -2.91 -8.44 0.77
C MET A 71 -2.46 -9.00 2.13
N ARG A 72 -3.33 -8.99 3.14
CA ARG A 72 -3.04 -9.60 4.44
C ARG A 72 -2.75 -11.09 4.31
N GLU A 73 -3.61 -11.84 3.61
CA GLU A 73 -3.42 -13.28 3.44
C GLU A 73 -2.14 -13.56 2.64
N ALA A 74 -1.88 -12.80 1.58
CA ALA A 74 -0.65 -12.93 0.80
C ALA A 74 0.60 -12.65 1.65
N ALA A 75 0.59 -11.62 2.49
CA ALA A 75 1.71 -11.34 3.40
C ALA A 75 1.93 -12.47 4.41
N LEU A 76 0.85 -13.05 4.95
CA LEU A 76 0.95 -14.21 5.84
C LEU A 76 1.58 -15.41 5.12
N ARG A 77 1.14 -15.73 3.89
CA ARG A 77 1.68 -16.88 3.13
C ARG A 77 3.13 -16.70 2.70
N VAL A 78 3.47 -15.49 2.24
CA VAL A 78 4.77 -15.21 1.60
C VAL A 78 5.84 -14.82 2.63
N LEU A 79 5.46 -14.09 3.68
CA LEU A 79 6.39 -13.56 4.69
C LEU A 79 6.23 -14.22 6.07
N GLY A 80 5.14 -14.95 6.32
CA GLY A 80 4.79 -15.42 7.66
C GLY A 80 4.23 -14.31 8.56
N GLU A 81 3.92 -13.13 8.02
CA GLU A 81 3.51 -11.96 8.78
C GLU A 81 2.07 -11.57 8.45
N ARG A 82 1.15 -11.78 9.40
CA ARG A 82 -0.24 -11.34 9.29
C ARG A 82 -0.38 -9.90 9.81
N HIS A 83 -0.98 -9.01 9.02
CA HIS A 83 -1.24 -7.64 9.49
C HIS A 83 -2.12 -7.59 10.74
N TYR A 84 -1.67 -6.85 11.75
CA TYR A 84 -2.49 -6.49 12.92
C TYR A 84 -3.55 -5.44 12.57
N ASP A 85 -4.58 -5.32 13.41
CA ASP A 85 -5.66 -4.35 13.19
C ASP A 85 -5.15 -2.90 13.18
N VAL A 86 -4.15 -2.58 14.00
CA VAL A 86 -3.50 -1.25 13.99
C VAL A 86 -2.78 -0.95 12.66
N GLN A 87 -2.28 -1.98 11.98
CA GLN A 87 -1.68 -1.85 10.66
C GLN A 87 -2.75 -1.69 9.59
N LEU A 88 -3.91 -2.35 9.71
CA LEU A 88 -5.05 -2.07 8.84
C LEU A 88 -5.49 -0.61 8.96
N ILE A 89 -5.61 -0.09 10.19
CA ILE A 89 -5.93 1.33 10.44
C ILE A 89 -4.90 2.23 9.76
N GLY A 90 -3.60 1.95 9.93
CA GLY A 90 -2.52 2.68 9.27
C GLY A 90 -2.65 2.66 7.74
N GLY A 91 -2.95 1.50 7.15
CA GLY A 91 -3.18 1.36 5.72
C GLY A 91 -4.36 2.19 5.21
N VAL A 92 -5.48 2.22 5.94
CA VAL A 92 -6.64 3.06 5.59
C VAL A 92 -6.28 4.54 5.66
N ILE A 93 -5.57 4.98 6.70
CA ILE A 93 -5.13 6.37 6.85
C ILE A 93 -4.22 6.78 5.68
N LEU A 94 -3.27 5.93 5.29
CA LEU A 94 -2.38 6.17 4.16
C LEU A 94 -3.15 6.25 2.83
N HIS A 95 -4.10 5.33 2.59
CA HIS A 95 -4.95 5.38 1.40
C HIS A 95 -5.80 6.66 1.33
N GLN A 96 -6.25 7.19 2.47
CA GLN A 96 -6.96 8.47 2.56
C GLN A 96 -6.05 9.71 2.35
N GLY A 97 -4.78 9.54 1.98
CA GLY A 97 -3.84 10.63 1.75
C GLY A 97 -3.41 11.36 3.04
N LYS A 98 -3.44 10.66 4.18
CA LYS A 98 -3.06 11.21 5.50
C LYS A 98 -1.79 10.56 6.02
N ILE A 99 -1.21 11.16 7.07
CA ILE A 99 -0.05 10.63 7.76
C ILE A 99 -0.49 9.64 8.84
N ALA A 100 -0.03 8.39 8.72
CA ALA A 100 -0.18 7.38 9.76
C ALA A 100 1.01 7.43 10.72
N GLU A 101 0.84 8.05 11.88
CA GLU A 101 1.86 8.04 12.94
C GLU A 101 1.85 6.68 13.64
N MET A 102 2.92 5.91 13.44
CA MET A 102 3.10 4.58 14.02
C MET A 102 4.47 4.50 14.71
N LYS A 103 4.50 3.97 15.93
CA LYS A 103 5.75 3.79 16.68
C LYS A 103 6.71 2.84 15.96
N THR A 104 7.99 2.92 16.31
CA THR A 104 8.99 1.96 15.83
C THR A 104 8.64 0.57 16.37
N GLY A 105 8.71 -0.45 15.51
CA GLY A 105 8.29 -1.82 15.84
C GLY A 105 6.86 -2.17 15.40
N GLU A 106 6.00 -1.19 15.11
CA GLU A 106 4.60 -1.43 14.68
C GLU A 106 4.47 -1.97 13.23
N GLY A 107 5.58 -2.28 12.56
CA GLY A 107 5.59 -2.81 11.19
C GLY A 107 5.12 -1.82 10.12
N LYS A 108 5.71 -0.62 10.08
CA LYS A 108 5.44 0.43 9.07
C LYS A 108 5.62 -0.07 7.63
N THR A 109 6.69 -0.82 7.38
CA THR A 109 6.99 -1.38 6.05
C THR A 109 5.90 -2.34 5.60
N LEU A 110 5.52 -3.30 6.44
CA LEU A 110 4.40 -4.21 6.17
C LEU A 110 3.06 -3.46 6.01
N THR A 111 2.80 -2.46 6.86
CA THR A 111 1.58 -1.64 6.78
C THR A 111 1.43 -0.95 5.43
N SER A 112 2.54 -0.48 4.85
CA SER A 112 2.52 0.21 3.55
C SER A 112 2.03 -0.67 2.41
N THR A 113 2.11 -2.00 2.52
CA THR A 113 1.71 -2.90 1.43
C THR A 113 0.22 -2.85 1.14
N LEU A 114 -0.61 -2.59 2.15
CA LEU A 114 -2.06 -2.50 2.03
C LEU A 114 -2.50 -1.39 1.05
N PRO A 115 -2.18 -0.10 1.30
CA PRO A 115 -2.55 0.98 0.39
C PRO A 115 -1.75 0.93 -0.92
N VAL A 116 -0.51 0.44 -0.93
CA VAL A 116 0.28 0.32 -2.17
C VAL A 116 -0.37 -0.68 -3.12
N TYR A 117 -0.79 -1.84 -2.63
CA TYR A 117 -1.51 -2.83 -3.41
C TYR A 117 -2.81 -2.26 -3.98
N LEU A 118 -3.68 -1.73 -3.11
CA LEU A 118 -4.97 -1.15 -3.52
C LEU A 118 -4.79 -0.09 -4.61
N ASN A 119 -3.93 0.91 -4.39
CA ASN A 119 -3.75 2.00 -5.35
C ASN A 119 -3.06 1.54 -6.64
N GLY A 120 -2.14 0.56 -6.56
CA GLY A 120 -1.46 0.02 -7.73
C GLY A 120 -2.39 -0.78 -8.66
N LEU A 121 -3.56 -1.24 -8.18
CA LEU A 121 -4.61 -1.82 -9.03
C LEU A 121 -5.08 -0.86 -10.14
N THR A 122 -4.90 0.45 -9.95
CA THR A 122 -5.28 1.45 -10.97
C THR A 122 -4.37 1.44 -12.21
N GLY A 123 -3.21 0.77 -12.16
CA GLY A 123 -2.25 0.72 -13.27
C GLY A 123 -1.52 2.04 -13.54
N ARG A 124 -1.67 3.04 -12.66
CA ARG A 124 -1.00 4.35 -12.77
C ARG A 124 0.38 4.40 -12.10
N GLY A 125 0.82 3.30 -11.50
CA GLY A 125 2.02 3.23 -10.68
C GLY A 125 1.84 3.79 -9.26
N VAL A 126 2.60 3.27 -8.31
CA VAL A 126 2.71 3.79 -6.94
C VAL A 126 4.17 4.01 -6.60
N HIS A 127 4.53 5.22 -6.17
CA HIS A 127 5.88 5.54 -5.70
C HIS A 127 5.99 5.39 -4.19
N VAL A 128 6.85 4.48 -3.73
CA VAL A 128 7.18 4.30 -2.30
C VAL A 128 8.53 4.95 -2.02
N VAL A 129 8.50 6.05 -1.29
CA VAL A 129 9.69 6.87 -1.01
C VAL A 129 10.34 6.46 0.30
N THR A 130 11.64 6.17 0.27
CA THR A 130 12.47 5.91 1.45
C THR A 130 13.58 6.95 1.59
N VAL A 131 14.30 6.90 2.70
CA VAL A 131 15.34 7.90 3.02
C VAL A 131 16.70 7.62 2.36
N ASN A 132 16.93 6.41 1.84
CA ASN A 132 18.16 6.05 1.15
C ASN A 132 17.98 4.82 0.24
N ASP A 133 18.89 4.66 -0.71
CA ASP A 133 18.87 3.59 -1.71
C ASP A 133 18.93 2.20 -1.11
N TYR A 134 19.63 2.03 0.02
CA TYR A 134 19.66 0.75 0.73
C TYR A 134 18.26 0.32 1.17
N LEU A 135 17.50 1.22 1.80
CA LEU A 135 16.14 0.94 2.23
C LEU A 135 15.19 0.76 1.04
N ALA A 136 15.32 1.57 -0.01
CA ALA A 136 14.55 1.38 -1.24
C ALA A 136 14.78 -0.01 -1.84
N ALA A 137 16.04 -0.42 -1.99
CA ALA A 137 16.41 -1.72 -2.54
C ALA A 137 15.98 -2.88 -1.65
N ARG A 138 16.18 -2.76 -0.33
CA ARG A 138 15.77 -3.77 0.66
C ARG A 138 14.27 -3.96 0.65
N ASP A 139 13.50 -2.87 0.72
CA ASP A 139 12.04 -2.94 0.85
C ASP A 139 11.40 -3.41 -0.47
N ALA A 140 11.95 -2.99 -1.63
CA ALA A 140 11.56 -3.53 -2.92
C ALA A 140 11.81 -5.04 -3.02
N ALA A 141 12.96 -5.54 -2.53
CA ALA A 141 13.27 -6.97 -2.57
C ALA A 141 12.46 -7.78 -1.53
N TRP A 142 12.10 -7.18 -0.40
CA TRP A 142 11.39 -7.85 0.68
C TRP A 142 9.87 -7.82 0.48
N MET A 143 9.26 -6.64 0.46
CA MET A 143 7.81 -6.49 0.25
C MET A 143 7.42 -6.84 -1.18
N GLY A 144 8.34 -6.68 -2.15
CA GLY A 144 8.09 -7.04 -3.55
C GLY A 144 7.76 -8.51 -3.78
N LYS A 145 8.15 -9.40 -2.85
CA LYS A 145 7.73 -10.81 -2.90
C LYS A 145 6.21 -10.95 -2.83
N VAL A 146 5.56 -10.14 -1.99
CA VAL A 146 4.10 -10.19 -1.79
C VAL A 146 3.36 -9.58 -2.99
N TYR A 147 3.85 -8.46 -3.52
CA TYR A 147 3.30 -7.85 -4.73
C TYR A 147 3.42 -8.79 -5.94
N THR A 148 4.60 -9.40 -6.13
CA THR A 148 4.86 -10.34 -7.24
C THR A 148 4.01 -11.60 -7.11
N PHE A 149 3.83 -12.12 -5.89
CA PHE A 149 2.91 -13.24 -5.61
C PHE A 149 1.47 -12.90 -6.05
N LEU A 150 1.03 -11.65 -5.83
CA LEU A 150 -0.26 -11.14 -6.28
C LEU A 150 -0.27 -10.67 -7.75
N GLY A 151 0.78 -10.97 -8.53
CA GLY A 151 0.83 -10.64 -9.96
C GLY A 151 1.10 -9.16 -10.28
N MET A 152 1.64 -8.39 -9.34
CA MET A 152 2.07 -7.01 -9.57
C MET A 152 3.58 -6.94 -9.83
N SER A 153 3.97 -6.03 -10.72
CA SER A 153 5.36 -5.74 -11.02
C SER A 153 5.96 -4.74 -10.01
N VAL A 154 7.24 -4.89 -9.70
CA VAL A 154 7.95 -4.04 -8.73
C VAL A 154 9.27 -3.56 -9.32
N GLY A 155 9.40 -2.24 -9.41
CA GLY A 155 10.61 -1.53 -9.78
C GLY A 155 11.29 -0.89 -8.57
N LYS A 156 12.56 -0.53 -8.74
CA LYS A 156 13.28 0.34 -7.81
C LYS A 156 14.12 1.33 -8.60
N ILE A 157 14.25 2.55 -8.07
CA ILE A 157 15.13 3.60 -8.55
C ILE A 157 16.22 3.79 -7.50
N VAL A 158 17.46 3.55 -7.91
CA VAL A 158 18.67 3.75 -7.11
C VAL A 158 19.72 4.45 -7.95
N HIS A 159 20.78 4.91 -7.31
CA HIS A 159 21.93 5.52 -7.98
C HIS A 159 22.52 4.59 -9.07
N GLU A 160 23.18 5.19 -10.07
CA GLU A 160 23.84 4.49 -11.19
C GLU A 160 22.95 3.67 -12.13
N MET A 161 21.62 3.86 -12.09
CA MET A 161 20.73 3.30 -13.12
C MET A 161 20.74 4.13 -14.40
N ASP A 162 20.86 3.46 -15.55
CA ASP A 162 20.67 4.06 -16.86
C ASP A 162 19.19 4.42 -17.15
N ASP A 163 18.98 5.24 -18.18
CA ASP A 163 17.66 5.75 -18.56
C ASP A 163 16.66 4.63 -18.93
N GLN A 164 17.13 3.53 -19.52
CA GLN A 164 16.26 2.44 -19.94
C GLN A 164 15.81 1.60 -18.73
N ALA A 165 16.70 1.35 -17.80
CA ALA A 165 16.42 0.69 -16.54
C ALA A 165 15.45 1.51 -15.69
N ARG A 166 15.63 2.84 -15.63
CA ARG A 166 14.69 3.75 -14.94
C ARG A 166 13.30 3.72 -15.57
N ARG A 167 13.20 3.82 -16.90
CA ARG A 167 11.91 3.70 -17.62
C ARG A 167 11.20 2.39 -17.31
N THR A 168 11.95 1.29 -17.28
CA THR A 168 11.41 -0.04 -16.92
C THR A 168 10.92 -0.07 -15.48
N ALA A 169 11.68 0.51 -14.55
CA ALA A 169 11.29 0.59 -13.15
C ALA A 169 10.03 1.43 -12.94
N TYR A 170 9.92 2.61 -13.56
CA TYR A 170 8.73 3.46 -13.48
C TYR A 170 7.48 2.85 -14.15
N ALA A 171 7.66 1.96 -15.12
CA ALA A 171 6.55 1.23 -15.75
C ALA A 171 5.96 0.13 -14.85
N ALA A 172 6.58 -0.18 -13.72
CA ALA A 172 6.07 -1.16 -12.77
C ALA A 172 4.83 -0.65 -12.01
N ASP A 173 3.98 -1.56 -11.54
CA ASP A 173 2.82 -1.21 -10.71
C ASP A 173 3.25 -0.52 -9.40
N VAL A 174 4.42 -0.89 -8.86
CA VAL A 174 5.03 -0.31 -7.66
C VAL A 174 6.48 0.04 -7.93
N THR A 175 6.88 1.28 -7.62
CA THR A 175 8.27 1.75 -7.74
C THR A 175 8.78 2.25 -6.39
N TYR A 176 9.86 1.65 -5.89
CA TYR A 176 10.56 2.15 -4.71
C TYR A 176 11.67 3.14 -5.12
N GLY A 177 11.93 4.16 -4.32
CA GLY A 177 13.03 5.08 -4.59
C GLY A 177 13.25 6.07 -3.47
N THR A 178 14.22 6.97 -3.64
CA THR A 178 14.44 8.09 -2.73
C THR A 178 13.81 9.37 -3.28
N ASN A 179 13.56 10.33 -2.41
CA ASN A 179 13.07 11.65 -2.81
C ASN A 179 14.00 12.35 -3.82
N ASN A 180 15.32 12.20 -3.63
CA ASN A 180 16.32 12.78 -4.52
C ASN A 180 16.23 12.17 -5.92
N GLU A 181 16.23 10.84 -6.04
CA GLU A 181 16.21 10.18 -7.34
C GLU A 181 14.93 10.48 -8.11
N LEU A 182 13.76 10.38 -7.46
CA LEU A 182 12.48 10.70 -8.09
C LEU A 182 12.40 12.17 -8.52
N GLY A 183 12.91 13.08 -7.68
CA GLY A 183 12.94 14.51 -7.98
C GLY A 183 13.85 14.86 -9.16
N PHE A 184 15.06 14.28 -9.20
CA PHE A 184 15.98 14.49 -10.32
C PHE A 184 15.51 13.86 -11.62
N ASP A 185 14.82 12.71 -11.56
CA ASP A 185 14.19 12.12 -12.75
C ASP A 185 13.11 13.04 -13.31
N TYR A 186 12.24 13.58 -12.45
CA TYR A 186 11.26 14.57 -12.87
C TYR A 186 11.91 15.79 -13.55
N LEU A 187 13.00 16.33 -12.97
CA LEU A 187 13.73 17.45 -13.58
C LEU A 187 14.34 17.06 -14.94
N ARG A 188 14.95 15.88 -15.04
CA ARG A 188 15.54 15.37 -16.30
C ARG A 188 14.49 15.20 -17.39
N ASP A 189 13.32 14.66 -17.06
CA ASP A 189 12.22 14.50 -18.02
C ASP A 189 11.73 15.85 -18.59
N ASN A 190 11.83 16.93 -17.82
CA ASN A 190 11.46 18.28 -18.27
C ASN A 190 12.62 19.06 -18.96
N MET A 191 13.82 18.48 -19.03
CA MET A 191 14.98 19.08 -19.72
C MET A 191 15.35 18.37 -21.02
N LYS A 192 14.75 17.20 -21.30
CA LYS A 192 14.93 16.49 -22.57
C LYS A 192 14.20 17.27 -23.66
N PHE A 193 14.96 17.88 -24.56
CA PHE A 193 14.44 18.43 -25.81
C PHE A 193 14.37 17.28 -26.83
N ASP A 194 13.22 17.15 -27.49
CA ASP A 194 13.01 16.19 -28.60
C ASP A 194 13.97 16.43 -29.78
#